data_AF-A0A7S4ARU0-F1
#
_entry.id   AF-A0A7S4ARU0-F1
#
_cell.length_a   1.000
_cell.length_b   1.000
_cell.length_c   1.000
_cell.angle_alpha   90.00
_cell.angle_beta   90.00
_cell.angle_gamma   90.00
#
_symmetry.space_group_name_H-M   'P 1'
#
loop_
_entity.id
_entity.type
_entity.pdbx_description
1 polymer ?
#
loop_
_entity_poly.entity_id
_entity_poly.type
_entity_poly.pdbx_seq_one_letter_code
_entity_poly.pdbx_strand_id
1 'polypeptide(L)'
;MKKSRRLYFGGEAGEFENFMLSWKIRGAKKGYSLYITDERHEDLPETGLTMDWTGVNKDVKRRQNKALRLHNYCIVDLQEACEPRMISAWIEESMGSTSEERRAYPFGQVWIVLKPMISHYRGSSMLDINQFDINKAMIKMLPNENPDAIFNRMYAVRQRYAHQTDLQSSESSWVGLVVNGCTDAYRPVFLTSYSQNKHLPPSEIRAKLKADAQDNYESMVQSKETVSEFVTSDEVGLFPGIGPKTAKDKWWKGQECYLCGSKKHKAYNCPKKNQTN
;
A
#
# COMPACT_ATOMS: atom_id res chain seq x y z
N MET A 1 -28.85 -9.38 -10.24
CA MET A 1 -27.40 -9.03 -10.21
C MET A 1 -27.19 -7.92 -9.18
N LYS A 2 -26.13 -7.93 -8.36
CA LYS A 2 -25.76 -6.74 -7.58
C LYS A 2 -25.13 -5.72 -8.53
N LYS A 3 -25.69 -4.50 -8.63
CA LYS A 3 -24.99 -3.39 -9.30
C LYS A 3 -23.67 -3.17 -8.54
N SER A 4 -22.54 -3.23 -9.23
CA SER A 4 -21.30 -2.71 -8.66
C SER A 4 -21.54 -1.24 -8.34
N ARG A 5 -21.31 -0.80 -7.09
CA ARG A 5 -21.21 0.64 -6.84
C ARG A 5 -20.11 1.16 -7.77
N ARG A 6 -20.41 2.18 -8.57
CA ARG A 6 -19.37 2.90 -9.32
C ARG A 6 -18.48 3.52 -8.25
N LEU A 7 -17.17 3.33 -8.36
CA LEU A 7 -16.24 4.07 -7.50
C LEU A 7 -16.43 5.56 -7.81
N TYR A 8 -16.69 6.34 -6.77
CA TYR A 8 -16.96 7.77 -6.83
C TYR A 8 -16.40 8.41 -5.56
N PHE A 9 -15.99 9.67 -5.66
CA PHE A 9 -15.44 10.47 -4.59
C PHE A 9 -16.01 11.88 -4.66
N GLY A 10 -16.82 12.25 -3.67
CA GLY A 10 -17.49 13.55 -3.57
C GLY A 10 -16.68 14.63 -2.85
N GLY A 11 -15.35 14.49 -2.80
CA GLY A 11 -14.47 15.49 -2.18
C GLY A 11 -14.37 15.48 -0.65
N GLU A 12 -15.03 14.56 0.04
CA GLU A 12 -14.96 14.47 1.51
C GLU A 12 -13.61 13.89 1.97
N ALA A 13 -12.83 14.66 2.73
CA ALA A 13 -11.51 14.24 3.20
C ALA A 13 -11.51 12.91 3.99
N GLY A 14 -12.58 12.62 4.74
CA GLY A 14 -12.77 11.36 5.47
C GLY A 14 -12.88 10.12 4.57
N GLU A 15 -13.35 10.27 3.33
CA GLU A 15 -13.43 9.17 2.36
C GLU A 15 -12.15 8.98 1.53
N PHE A 16 -11.23 9.96 1.54
CA PHE A 16 -10.12 10.02 0.57
C PHE A 16 -9.23 8.77 0.52
N GLU A 17 -8.82 8.23 1.66
CA GLU A 17 -7.97 7.02 1.69
C GLU A 17 -8.72 5.77 1.20
N ASN A 18 -10.02 5.65 1.50
CA ASN A 18 -10.86 4.55 1.03
C ASN A 18 -11.07 4.64 -0.48
N PHE A 19 -11.27 5.85 -1.01
CA PHE A 19 -11.29 6.12 -2.44
C PHE A 19 -9.94 5.77 -3.10
N MET A 20 -8.84 6.33 -2.62
CA MET A 20 -7.50 6.15 -3.21
C MET A 20 -7.04 4.70 -3.21
N LEU A 21 -7.33 3.94 -2.14
CA LEU A 21 -7.09 2.50 -2.09
C LEU A 21 -7.94 1.75 -3.13
N SER A 22 -9.24 2.02 -3.18
CA SER A 22 -10.16 1.40 -4.14
C SER A 22 -9.80 1.72 -5.60
N TRP A 23 -9.36 2.95 -5.85
CA TRP A 23 -8.94 3.43 -7.16
C TRP A 23 -7.61 2.78 -7.59
N LYS A 24 -6.61 2.70 -6.70
CA LYS A 24 -5.36 1.96 -6.97
C LYS A 24 -5.61 0.47 -7.24
N ILE A 25 -6.54 -0.18 -6.52
CA ILE A 25 -6.94 -1.58 -6.78
C ILE A 25 -7.65 -1.73 -8.15
N ARG A 26 -8.49 -0.76 -8.54
CA ARG A 26 -9.12 -0.70 -9.88
C ARG A 26 -8.06 -0.48 -10.97
N GLY A 27 -7.11 0.42 -10.76
CA GLY A 27 -6.02 0.75 -11.68
C GLY A 27 -5.05 -0.42 -11.89
N ALA A 28 -4.66 -1.14 -10.84
CA ALA A 28 -3.83 -2.34 -10.94
C ALA A 28 -4.48 -3.40 -11.86
N LYS A 29 -5.78 -3.65 -11.72
CA LYS A 29 -6.55 -4.56 -12.60
C LYS A 29 -6.66 -4.09 -14.06
N LYS A 30 -6.38 -2.81 -14.32
CA LYS A 30 -6.33 -2.20 -15.67
C LYS A 30 -4.92 -1.96 -16.20
N GLY A 31 -3.88 -2.37 -15.45
CA GLY A 31 -2.48 -2.14 -15.81
C GLY A 31 -1.99 -0.69 -15.63
N TYR A 32 -2.74 0.16 -14.91
CA TYR A 32 -2.38 1.57 -14.70
C TYR A 32 -1.24 1.78 -13.70
N SER A 33 -0.89 0.77 -12.90
CA SER A 33 0.11 0.87 -11.81
C SER A 33 1.49 1.34 -12.27
N LEU A 34 1.84 1.09 -13.53
CA LEU A 34 3.10 1.53 -14.15
C LEU A 34 3.14 3.04 -14.49
N TYR A 35 2.03 3.75 -14.34
CA TYR A 35 1.90 5.20 -14.63
C TYR A 35 1.46 6.02 -13.40
N ILE A 36 1.32 5.36 -12.24
CA ILE A 36 0.96 5.98 -10.95
C ILE A 36 2.23 6.02 -10.07
N THR A 37 3.26 6.67 -10.61
CA THR A 37 4.64 6.72 -10.11
C THR A 37 5.17 8.15 -10.18
N ASP A 38 6.03 8.53 -9.22
CA ASP A 38 6.71 9.84 -9.19
C ASP A 38 7.70 9.99 -10.38
N GLU A 39 8.28 8.87 -10.82
CA GLU A 39 9.10 8.77 -12.01
C GLU A 39 8.28 8.60 -13.30
N ARG A 40 8.75 9.21 -14.39
CA ARG A 40 8.19 9.03 -15.74
C ARG A 40 8.48 7.61 -16.25
N HIS A 41 7.44 6.85 -16.58
CA HIS A 41 7.57 5.58 -17.27
C HIS A 41 8.34 5.72 -18.59
N GLU A 42 9.28 4.80 -18.88
CA GLU A 42 10.20 4.88 -20.04
C GLU A 42 9.48 5.05 -21.40
N ASP A 43 8.39 4.31 -21.63
CA ASP A 43 7.57 4.42 -22.84
C ASP A 43 6.75 5.74 -22.95
N LEU A 44 6.83 6.69 -22.01
CA LEU A 44 6.14 7.97 -22.14
C LEU A 44 7.03 9.01 -22.87
N PRO A 45 6.52 9.64 -23.95
CA PRO A 45 7.25 10.69 -24.64
C PRO A 45 7.28 11.98 -23.84
N GLU A 46 8.35 12.76 -24.00
CA GLU A 46 8.61 13.97 -23.22
C GLU A 46 7.59 15.09 -23.45
N THR A 47 7.24 15.33 -24.71
CA THR A 47 6.25 16.33 -25.13
C THR A 47 4.83 15.76 -25.25
N GLY A 48 4.61 14.50 -24.84
CA GLY A 48 3.26 13.96 -24.69
C GLY A 48 2.43 13.94 -25.98
N LEU A 49 1.35 14.73 -26.00
CA LEU A 49 0.46 14.86 -27.17
C LEU A 49 1.00 15.77 -28.29
N THR A 50 1.99 16.63 -28.01
CA THR A 50 2.62 17.52 -29.01
C THR A 50 3.89 16.92 -29.59
N MET A 51 4.20 15.65 -29.29
CA MET A 51 5.34 14.93 -29.85
C MET A 51 5.24 14.87 -31.38
N ASP A 52 6.24 15.41 -32.07
CA ASP A 52 6.43 15.11 -33.48
C ASP A 52 6.87 13.66 -33.65
N TRP A 53 6.21 12.97 -34.58
CA TRP A 53 6.48 11.59 -34.92
C TRP A 53 7.24 11.42 -36.25
N THR A 54 7.73 12.51 -36.87
CA THR A 54 8.71 12.40 -37.95
C THR A 54 10.03 11.82 -37.42
N GLY A 55 10.73 11.03 -38.23
CA GLY A 55 11.98 10.34 -37.84
C GLY A 55 11.86 9.23 -36.78
N VAL A 56 10.83 9.25 -35.93
CA VAL A 56 10.68 8.29 -34.81
C VAL A 56 10.52 6.85 -35.33
N ASN A 57 11.39 5.95 -34.84
CA ASN A 57 11.36 4.52 -35.16
C ASN A 57 9.96 3.91 -34.89
N LYS A 58 9.50 3.06 -35.82
CA LYS A 58 8.15 2.45 -35.82
C LYS A 58 7.79 1.73 -34.52
N ASP A 59 8.73 1.04 -33.88
CA ASP A 59 8.48 0.26 -32.67
C ASP A 59 8.54 1.13 -31.40
N VAL A 60 9.40 2.15 -31.38
CA VAL A 60 9.37 3.22 -30.35
C VAL A 60 8.03 3.96 -30.41
N LYS A 61 7.61 4.38 -31.62
CA LYS A 61 6.30 4.98 -31.90
C LYS A 61 5.14 4.08 -31.44
N ARG A 62 5.23 2.76 -31.67
CA ARG A 62 4.23 1.78 -31.20
C ARG A 62 4.15 1.69 -29.68
N ARG A 63 5.29 1.67 -28.98
CA ARG A 63 5.35 1.67 -27.51
C ARG A 63 4.77 2.96 -26.91
N GLN A 64 5.23 4.12 -27.37
CA GLN A 64 4.75 5.41 -26.88
C GLN A 64 3.25 5.62 -27.14
N ASN A 65 2.73 5.22 -28.30
CA ASN A 65 1.29 5.26 -28.58
C ASN A 65 0.46 4.25 -27.78
N LYS A 66 1.08 3.25 -27.12
CA LYS A 66 0.40 2.37 -26.15
C LYS A 66 0.39 3.01 -24.76
N ALA A 67 1.52 3.55 -24.32
CA ALA A 67 1.64 4.22 -23.02
C ALA A 67 0.73 5.45 -22.92
N LEU A 68 0.73 6.34 -23.93
CA LEU A 68 -0.19 7.49 -24.00
C LEU A 68 -1.67 7.07 -23.91
N ARG A 69 -2.06 5.96 -24.56
CA ARG A 69 -3.44 5.44 -24.47
C ARG A 69 -3.78 4.94 -23.08
N LEU A 70 -2.88 4.20 -22.43
CA LEU A 70 -3.09 3.72 -21.06
C LEU A 70 -3.13 4.87 -20.04
N HIS A 71 -2.28 5.89 -20.18
CA HIS A 71 -2.37 7.14 -19.43
C HIS A 71 -3.72 7.81 -19.59
N ASN A 72 -4.17 8.04 -20.84
CA ASN A 72 -5.42 8.74 -21.09
C ASN A 72 -6.62 7.98 -20.55
N TYR A 73 -6.62 6.64 -20.63
CA TYR A 73 -7.63 5.82 -19.95
C TYR A 73 -7.55 5.92 -18.42
N CYS A 74 -6.37 6.10 -17.82
CA CYS A 74 -6.22 6.30 -16.38
C CYS A 74 -6.78 7.66 -15.93
N ILE A 75 -6.50 8.74 -16.67
CA ILE A 75 -7.07 10.08 -16.41
C ILE A 75 -8.60 10.07 -16.55
N VAL A 76 -9.15 9.43 -17.60
CA VAL A 76 -10.60 9.30 -17.77
C VAL A 76 -11.22 8.44 -16.67
N ASP A 77 -10.56 7.36 -16.22
CA ASP A 77 -11.03 6.52 -15.12
C ASP A 77 -11.02 7.25 -13.76
N LEU A 78 -10.11 8.23 -13.58
CA LEU A 78 -10.06 9.13 -12.44
C LEU A 78 -11.15 10.21 -12.53
N GLN A 79 -11.36 10.82 -13.71
CA GLN A 79 -12.45 11.77 -13.99
C GLN A 79 -13.84 11.15 -13.78
N GLU A 80 -14.04 9.88 -14.16
CA GLU A 80 -15.28 9.14 -13.88
C GLU A 80 -15.50 8.82 -12.39
N ALA A 81 -14.43 8.84 -11.59
CA ALA A 81 -14.43 8.35 -10.21
C ALA A 81 -14.34 9.47 -9.17
N CYS A 82 -14.35 10.73 -9.60
CA CYS A 82 -14.41 11.92 -8.75
C CYS A 82 -15.60 12.81 -9.15
N GLU A 83 -15.84 13.86 -8.38
CA GLU A 83 -16.79 14.91 -8.74
C GLU A 83 -16.43 15.59 -10.08
N PRO A 84 -17.42 15.94 -10.93
CA PRO A 84 -17.18 16.70 -12.16
C PRO A 84 -16.35 17.96 -11.92
N ARG A 85 -15.44 18.27 -12.85
CA ARG A 85 -14.46 19.38 -12.81
C ARG A 85 -13.35 19.27 -11.77
N MET A 86 -13.47 18.48 -10.69
CA MET A 86 -12.41 18.34 -9.67
C MET A 86 -11.06 17.97 -10.30
N ILE A 87 -11.04 16.91 -11.13
CA ILE A 87 -9.82 16.47 -11.83
C ILE A 87 -9.40 17.44 -12.94
N SER A 88 -10.33 18.21 -13.52
CA SER A 88 -10.00 19.27 -14.48
C SER A 88 -9.21 20.40 -13.82
N ALA A 89 -9.65 20.87 -12.65
CA ALA A 89 -8.95 21.88 -11.87
C ALA A 89 -7.54 21.42 -11.48
N TRP A 90 -7.38 20.17 -10.99
CA TRP A 90 -6.05 19.62 -10.69
C TRP A 90 -5.16 19.49 -11.93
N ILE A 91 -5.71 19.19 -13.12
CA ILE A 91 -4.95 19.21 -14.38
C ILE A 91 -4.54 20.64 -14.76
N GLU A 92 -5.43 21.63 -14.61
CA GLU A 92 -5.15 23.04 -14.92
C GLU A 92 -4.07 23.63 -14.00
N GLU A 93 -4.13 23.36 -12.69
CA GLU A 93 -3.09 23.72 -11.72
C GLU A 93 -1.74 23.04 -12.06
N SER A 94 -1.80 21.77 -12.45
CA SER A 94 -0.61 20.98 -12.82
C SER A 94 0.07 21.40 -14.14
N MET A 95 -0.64 22.11 -15.02
CA MET A 95 -0.09 22.52 -16.33
C MET A 95 0.78 23.79 -16.26
N GLY A 96 0.85 24.45 -15.10
CA GLY A 96 1.71 25.62 -14.90
C GLY A 96 1.23 26.92 -15.55
N SER A 97 2.03 27.95 -15.34
CA SER A 97 1.73 29.34 -15.68
C SER A 97 2.17 29.73 -17.10
N THR A 98 3.37 29.31 -17.52
CA THR A 98 3.96 29.74 -18.81
C THR A 98 3.54 28.85 -19.97
N SER A 99 3.68 29.37 -21.21
CA SER A 99 3.41 28.57 -22.41
C SER A 99 4.42 27.43 -22.63
N GLU A 100 5.54 27.45 -21.91
CA GLU A 100 6.60 26.44 -21.98
C GLU A 100 6.40 25.38 -20.90
N GLU A 101 6.03 25.75 -19.66
CA GLU A 101 5.48 24.80 -18.67
C GLU A 101 4.32 23.99 -19.26
N ARG A 102 3.37 24.66 -19.94
CA ARG A 102 2.21 24.00 -20.57
C ARG A 102 2.56 23.08 -21.75
N ARG A 103 3.73 23.25 -22.35
CA ARG A 103 4.27 22.37 -23.41
C ARG A 103 5.18 21.28 -22.85
N ALA A 104 5.84 21.54 -21.72
CA ALA A 104 6.65 20.60 -20.95
C ALA A 104 5.82 19.72 -20.00
N TYR A 105 4.53 20.05 -19.80
CA TYR A 105 3.56 19.20 -19.09
C TYR A 105 3.60 17.79 -19.70
N PRO A 106 4.12 16.78 -18.98
CA PRO A 106 4.46 15.51 -19.59
C PRO A 106 3.21 14.62 -19.64
N PHE A 107 2.36 14.86 -20.64
CA PHE A 107 1.11 14.11 -20.88
C PHE A 107 1.43 12.60 -20.87
N GLY A 108 1.10 11.93 -19.77
CA GLY A 108 1.69 10.62 -19.45
C GLY A 108 1.84 10.39 -17.94
N GLN A 109 2.19 11.42 -17.18
CA GLN A 109 2.42 11.32 -15.74
C GLN A 109 1.13 11.54 -14.95
N VAL A 110 0.36 10.46 -14.71
CA VAL A 110 -0.87 10.52 -13.87
C VAL A 110 -0.55 11.09 -12.48
N TRP A 111 0.66 10.79 -11.98
CA TRP A 111 1.12 11.26 -10.69
C TRP A 111 1.17 12.79 -10.55
N ILE A 112 1.47 13.53 -11.62
CA ILE A 112 1.47 14.99 -11.57
C ILE A 112 0.08 15.54 -11.20
N VAL A 113 -1.00 14.94 -11.71
CA VAL A 113 -2.39 15.29 -11.35
C VAL A 113 -2.75 14.78 -9.95
N LEU A 114 -2.19 13.64 -9.53
CA LEU A 114 -2.44 13.07 -8.21
C LEU A 114 -1.70 13.81 -7.08
N LYS A 115 -0.52 14.37 -7.33
CA LYS A 115 0.32 15.04 -6.31
C LYS A 115 -0.40 16.22 -5.61
N PRO A 116 -1.01 17.20 -6.30
CA PRO A 116 -1.74 18.28 -5.65
C PRO A 116 -3.02 17.78 -4.97
N MET A 117 -3.78 16.87 -5.62
CA MET A 117 -4.96 16.25 -5.01
C MET A 117 -4.62 15.50 -3.69
N ILE A 118 -3.53 14.74 -3.67
CA ILE A 118 -3.05 14.06 -2.46
C ILE A 118 -2.59 15.07 -1.41
N SER A 119 -1.87 16.13 -1.82
CA SER A 119 -1.42 17.19 -0.91
C SER A 119 -2.58 17.93 -0.24
N HIS A 120 -3.66 18.20 -0.99
CA HIS A 120 -4.88 18.81 -0.49
C HIS A 120 -5.56 17.95 0.59
N TYR A 121 -5.73 16.64 0.36
CA TYR A 121 -6.46 15.76 1.28
C TYR A 121 -5.62 15.17 2.42
N ARG A 122 -4.29 15.19 2.31
CA ARG A 122 -3.38 14.63 3.34
C ARG A 122 -2.60 15.66 4.13
N GLY A 123 -2.69 16.93 3.75
CA GLY A 123 -1.92 18.01 4.34
C GLY A 123 -0.45 18.03 3.93
N SER A 124 0.17 19.18 4.15
CA SER A 124 1.60 19.44 3.93
C SER A 124 2.21 20.27 5.07
N SER A 125 1.52 20.35 6.21
CA SER A 125 1.85 21.23 7.33
C SER A 125 2.94 20.68 8.26
N MET A 126 3.46 21.52 9.16
CA MET A 126 4.36 21.08 10.24
C MET A 126 3.74 19.99 11.14
N LEU A 127 2.41 19.95 11.28
CA LEU A 127 1.74 18.87 12.02
C LEU A 127 1.81 17.55 11.25
N ASP A 128 1.73 17.58 9.92
CA ASP A 128 1.85 16.40 9.06
C ASP A 128 3.28 15.86 9.05
N ILE A 129 4.29 16.74 9.12
CA ILE A 129 5.71 16.38 9.30
C ILE A 129 5.93 15.70 10.65
N ASN A 130 5.46 16.29 11.75
CA ASN A 130 5.53 15.66 13.07
C ASN A 130 4.81 14.29 13.09
N GLN A 131 3.66 14.20 12.43
CA GLN A 131 2.89 12.97 12.32
C GLN A 131 3.57 11.92 11.41
N PHE A 132 4.39 12.32 10.44
CA PHE A 132 5.21 11.42 9.63
C PHE A 132 6.30 10.73 10.46
N ASP A 133 7.02 11.46 11.30
CA ASP A 133 8.06 10.87 12.16
C ASP A 133 7.47 10.00 13.28
N ILE A 134 6.30 10.38 13.84
CA ILE A 134 5.51 9.50 14.71
C ILE A 134 5.13 8.20 13.96
N ASN A 135 4.62 8.32 12.73
CA ASN A 135 4.22 7.17 11.92
C ASN A 135 5.42 6.26 11.56
N LYS A 136 6.60 6.83 11.30
CA LYS A 136 7.88 6.08 11.17
C LYS A 136 8.23 5.32 12.45
N ALA A 137 8.15 5.98 13.61
CA ALA A 137 8.43 5.35 14.91
C ALA A 137 7.43 4.24 15.31
N MET A 138 6.27 4.19 14.64
CA MET A 138 5.26 3.12 14.74
C MET A 138 5.45 1.99 13.72
N ILE A 139 6.47 2.02 12.85
CA ILE A 139 6.87 0.86 12.02
C ILE A 139 7.59 -0.15 12.93
N LYS A 140 6.78 -0.92 13.66
CA LYS A 140 7.20 -2.00 14.56
C LYS A 140 6.35 -3.24 14.31
N MET A 141 6.84 -4.41 14.73
CA MET A 141 6.12 -5.68 14.61
C MET A 141 5.65 -6.19 15.97
N LEU A 142 4.48 -6.83 16.03
CA LEU A 142 3.93 -7.39 17.28
C LEU A 142 4.48 -8.81 17.55
N PRO A 143 4.51 -9.28 18.81
CA PRO A 143 5.23 -10.52 19.20
C PRO A 143 4.82 -11.84 18.53
N ASN A 144 3.64 -11.92 17.91
CA ASN A 144 3.14 -13.11 17.21
C ASN A 144 2.59 -12.77 15.81
N GLU A 145 3.13 -11.74 15.17
CA GLU A 145 2.67 -11.23 13.88
C GLU A 145 3.48 -11.80 12.71
N ASN A 146 2.83 -12.05 11.58
CA ASN A 146 3.54 -12.45 10.35
C ASN A 146 4.34 -11.26 9.80
N PRO A 147 5.59 -11.47 9.32
CA PRO A 147 6.49 -10.40 8.92
C PRO A 147 6.01 -9.49 7.78
N ASP A 148 5.06 -9.91 6.94
CA ASP A 148 4.45 -9.02 5.94
C ASP A 148 3.84 -7.77 6.59
N ALA A 149 3.38 -7.85 7.84
CA ALA A 149 2.75 -6.72 8.53
C ALA A 149 3.69 -5.52 8.72
N ILE A 150 4.97 -5.72 9.05
CA ILE A 150 5.91 -4.60 9.21
C ILE A 150 6.28 -3.97 7.86
N PHE A 151 6.43 -4.78 6.80
CA PHE A 151 6.57 -4.26 5.44
C PHE A 151 5.31 -3.49 4.99
N ASN A 152 4.12 -4.00 5.27
CA ASN A 152 2.85 -3.35 4.95
C ASN A 152 2.67 -2.02 5.72
N ARG A 153 3.10 -1.93 6.99
CA ARG A 153 3.19 -0.65 7.74
C ARG A 153 4.14 0.33 7.05
N MET A 154 5.36 -0.11 6.73
CA MET A 154 6.36 0.71 6.04
C MET A 154 5.83 1.24 4.70
N TYR A 155 5.21 0.39 3.88
CA TYR A 155 4.56 0.80 2.63
C TYR A 155 3.40 1.77 2.86
N ALA A 156 2.55 1.55 3.87
CA ALA A 156 1.42 2.44 4.17
C ALA A 156 1.88 3.84 4.58
N VAL A 157 2.90 3.95 5.44
CA VAL A 157 3.50 5.25 5.81
C VAL A 157 4.12 5.92 4.59
N ARG A 158 4.98 5.22 3.83
CA ARG A 158 5.59 5.79 2.62
C ARG A 158 4.55 6.23 1.58
N GLN A 159 3.48 5.44 1.38
CA GLN A 159 2.38 5.78 0.47
C GLN A 159 1.50 6.93 0.96
N ARG A 160 1.36 7.14 2.28
CA ARG A 160 0.64 8.30 2.84
C ARG A 160 1.35 9.60 2.56
N TYR A 161 2.67 9.63 2.73
CA TYR A 161 3.48 10.85 2.62
C TYR A 161 4.23 11.00 1.28
N ALA A 162 3.85 10.22 0.27
CA ALA A 162 4.53 10.17 -1.04
C ALA A 162 4.51 11.51 -1.80
N HIS A 163 3.56 12.41 -1.52
CA HIS A 163 3.50 13.75 -2.09
C HIS A 163 4.55 14.72 -1.51
N GLN A 164 4.98 14.50 -0.26
CA GLN A 164 6.05 15.26 0.39
C GLN A 164 7.41 14.64 0.06
N THR A 165 7.87 14.87 -1.18
CA THR A 165 9.16 14.41 -1.72
C THR A 165 10.33 14.67 -0.78
N ASP A 166 10.33 15.84 -0.15
CA ASP A 166 11.45 16.37 0.62
C ASP A 166 11.60 15.66 1.99
N LEU A 167 10.57 14.93 2.42
CA LEU A 167 10.57 14.07 3.61
C LEU A 167 10.93 12.60 3.28
N GLN A 168 10.94 12.23 1.99
CA GLN A 168 11.16 10.84 1.57
C GLN A 168 12.62 10.44 1.78
N SER A 169 12.88 9.80 2.91
CA SER A 169 14.16 9.17 3.22
C SER A 169 14.49 8.09 2.18
N SER A 170 15.79 7.87 1.93
CA SER A 170 16.26 6.86 0.96
C SER A 170 15.71 5.45 1.28
N GLU A 171 15.58 4.58 0.27
CA GLU A 171 15.07 3.22 0.51
C GLU A 171 15.89 2.45 1.56
N SER A 172 17.20 2.69 1.68
CA SER A 172 18.05 2.12 2.74
C SER A 172 17.63 2.56 4.14
N SER A 173 17.13 3.80 4.31
CA SER A 173 16.56 4.28 5.58
C SER A 173 15.26 3.55 5.91
N TRP A 174 14.39 3.35 4.93
CA TRP A 174 13.16 2.56 5.09
C TRP A 174 13.44 1.10 5.46
N VAL A 175 14.45 0.48 4.84
CA VAL A 175 14.92 -0.87 5.22
C VAL A 175 15.44 -0.88 6.66
N GLY A 176 16.25 0.11 7.05
CA GLY A 176 16.72 0.26 8.44
C GLY A 176 15.60 0.35 9.47
N LEU A 177 14.48 1.00 9.15
CA LEU A 177 13.30 1.04 10.01
C LEU A 177 12.66 -0.36 10.20
N VAL A 178 12.62 -1.19 9.15
CA VAL A 178 12.13 -2.58 9.27
C VAL A 178 13.07 -3.44 10.12
N VAL A 179 14.39 -3.34 9.90
CA VAL A 179 15.40 -4.08 10.68
C VAL A 179 15.34 -3.70 12.17
N ASN A 180 15.20 -2.41 12.48
CA ASN A 180 15.11 -1.94 13.88
C ASN A 180 13.75 -2.26 14.53
N GLY A 181 12.65 -2.17 13.77
CA GLY A 181 11.29 -2.34 14.25
C GLY A 181 10.79 -3.78 14.37
N CYS A 182 11.51 -4.77 13.81
CA CYS A 182 11.18 -6.18 13.97
C CYS A 182 11.40 -6.68 15.42
N THR A 183 10.77 -7.80 15.78
CA THR A 183 10.95 -8.44 17.09
C THR A 183 12.27 -9.21 17.15
N ASP A 184 12.76 -9.49 18.35
CA ASP A 184 14.06 -10.16 18.56
C ASP A 184 14.15 -11.56 17.96
N ALA A 185 13.02 -12.22 17.66
CA ALA A 185 12.97 -13.49 16.92
C ALA A 185 13.34 -13.37 15.43
N TYR A 186 13.27 -12.17 14.84
CA TYR A 186 13.60 -11.91 13.43
C TYR A 186 14.82 -11.01 13.27
N ARG A 187 15.16 -10.22 14.31
CA ARG A 187 16.30 -9.30 14.32
C ARG A 187 17.64 -9.94 13.91
N PRO A 188 18.01 -11.16 14.35
CA PRO A 188 19.25 -11.82 13.88
C PRO A 188 19.24 -12.12 12.38
N VAL A 189 18.11 -12.60 11.84
CA VAL A 189 17.93 -12.89 10.41
C VAL A 189 18.01 -11.60 9.60
N PHE A 190 17.30 -10.56 10.04
CA PHE A 190 17.26 -9.27 9.35
C PHE A 190 18.61 -8.54 9.38
N LEU A 191 19.32 -8.55 10.51
CA LEU A 191 20.67 -7.99 10.59
C LEU A 191 21.66 -8.76 9.71
N THR A 192 21.58 -10.10 9.68
CA THR A 192 22.47 -10.94 8.85
C THR A 192 22.24 -10.67 7.37
N SER A 193 20.99 -10.78 6.91
CA SER A 193 20.63 -10.55 5.51
C SER A 193 20.92 -9.12 5.06
N TYR A 194 20.59 -8.11 5.87
CA TYR A 194 20.93 -6.72 5.56
C TYR A 194 22.45 -6.52 5.44
N SER A 195 23.23 -7.09 6.37
CA SER A 195 24.70 -6.93 6.37
C SER A 195 25.39 -7.61 5.18
N GLN A 196 24.91 -8.79 4.78
CA GLN A 196 25.40 -9.51 3.60
C GLN A 196 25.00 -8.79 2.30
N ASN A 197 23.76 -8.33 2.20
CA ASN A 197 23.18 -7.77 0.97
C ASN A 197 23.32 -6.25 0.83
N LYS A 198 23.96 -5.55 1.77
CA LYS A 198 24.14 -4.06 1.81
C LYS A 198 24.72 -3.40 0.54
N HIS A 199 25.24 -4.19 -0.40
CA HIS A 199 25.83 -3.75 -1.66
C HIS A 199 24.84 -3.81 -2.84
N LEU A 200 23.67 -4.42 -2.65
CA LEU A 200 22.62 -4.55 -3.67
C LEU A 200 21.68 -3.33 -3.66
N PRO A 201 20.89 -3.11 -4.74
CA PRO A 201 19.79 -2.15 -4.73
C PRO A 201 18.86 -2.37 -3.52
N PRO A 202 18.42 -1.31 -2.81
CA PRO A 202 17.55 -1.46 -1.63
C PRO A 202 16.22 -2.19 -1.89
N SER A 203 15.74 -2.16 -3.14
CA SER A 203 14.59 -2.93 -3.62
C SER A 203 14.83 -4.45 -3.54
N GLU A 204 16.03 -4.92 -3.86
CA GLU A 204 16.46 -6.30 -3.73
C GLU A 204 16.75 -6.68 -2.28
N ILE A 205 17.39 -5.79 -1.51
CA ILE A 205 17.61 -6.00 -0.06
C ILE A 205 16.27 -6.22 0.64
N ARG A 206 15.27 -5.40 0.33
CA ARG A 206 13.89 -5.54 0.83
C ARG A 206 13.25 -6.85 0.38
N ALA A 207 13.48 -7.29 -0.86
CA ALA A 207 12.94 -8.56 -1.36
C ALA A 207 13.54 -9.78 -0.64
N LYS A 208 14.87 -9.79 -0.43
CA LYS A 208 15.56 -10.83 0.34
C LYS A 208 15.11 -10.86 1.79
N LEU A 209 15.16 -9.71 2.49
CA LEU A 209 14.64 -9.59 3.85
C LEU A 209 13.21 -10.10 4.01
N LYS A 210 12.36 -9.97 2.98
CA LYS A 210 11.01 -10.52 2.99
C LYS A 210 10.99 -12.05 2.88
N ALA A 211 11.80 -12.63 1.98
CA ALA A 211 11.94 -14.07 1.84
C ALA A 211 12.51 -14.69 3.13
N ASP A 212 13.63 -14.16 3.62
CA ASP A 212 14.29 -14.63 4.85
C ASP A 212 13.34 -14.56 6.08
N ALA A 213 12.42 -13.59 6.09
CA ALA A 213 11.39 -13.49 7.12
C ALA A 213 10.36 -14.63 7.03
N GLN A 214 9.91 -14.95 5.81
CA GLN A 214 8.89 -15.96 5.57
C GLN A 214 9.45 -17.36 5.83
N ASP A 215 10.68 -17.65 5.41
CA ASP A 215 11.37 -18.91 5.67
C ASP A 215 11.55 -19.14 7.19
N ASN A 216 11.94 -18.09 7.93
CA ASN A 216 12.03 -18.12 9.39
C ASN A 216 10.64 -18.34 10.03
N TYR A 217 9.60 -17.65 9.54
CA TYR A 217 8.23 -17.81 10.03
C TYR A 217 7.69 -19.23 9.82
N GLU A 218 7.91 -19.81 8.63
CA GLU A 218 7.47 -21.18 8.32
C GLU A 218 8.21 -22.22 9.17
N SER A 219 9.52 -22.06 9.38
CA SER A 219 10.29 -22.87 10.34
C SER A 219 9.76 -22.74 11.78
N MET A 220 9.43 -21.53 12.23
CA MET A 220 8.81 -21.26 13.55
C MET A 220 7.37 -21.77 13.69
N VAL A 221 6.67 -22.06 12.59
CA VAL A 221 5.34 -22.69 12.59
C VAL A 221 5.49 -24.21 12.59
N GLN A 222 6.28 -24.78 11.68
CA GLN A 222 6.52 -26.23 11.57
C GLN A 222 7.09 -26.82 12.87
N SER A 223 7.99 -26.10 13.55
CA SER A 223 8.53 -26.51 14.85
C SER A 223 7.49 -26.52 15.98
N LYS A 224 6.47 -25.67 15.92
CA LYS A 224 5.35 -25.71 16.87
C LYS A 224 4.37 -26.84 16.57
N GLU A 225 4.18 -27.16 15.29
CA GLU A 225 3.35 -28.30 14.87
C GLU A 225 4.01 -29.63 15.24
N THR A 226 5.32 -29.82 15.00
CA THR A 226 6.03 -31.03 15.45
C THR A 226 6.09 -31.18 16.96
N VAL A 227 6.24 -30.09 17.73
CA VAL A 227 6.09 -30.16 19.20
C VAL A 227 4.65 -30.51 19.62
N SER A 228 3.63 -30.09 18.87
CA SER A 228 2.24 -30.50 19.11
C SER A 228 1.97 -31.97 18.78
N GLU A 229 2.75 -32.59 17.89
CA GLU A 229 2.66 -34.03 17.59
C GLU A 229 3.47 -34.87 18.59
N PHE A 230 4.66 -34.42 18.99
CA PHE A 230 5.52 -35.18 19.93
C PHE A 230 4.97 -35.25 21.37
N VAL A 231 3.99 -34.41 21.71
CA VAL A 231 3.31 -34.37 23.02
C VAL A 231 2.03 -35.25 23.04
N THR A 232 1.85 -36.15 22.05
CA THR A 232 0.68 -37.06 22.00
C THR A 232 0.94 -38.50 22.45
N SER A 233 2.11 -38.82 23.02
CA SER A 233 2.35 -40.10 23.72
C SER A 233 2.43 -39.93 25.24
N ASP A 234 1.48 -40.58 25.91
CA ASP A 234 1.40 -40.95 27.33
C ASP A 234 0.87 -39.93 28.37
N GLU A 235 -0.30 -40.34 28.92
CA GLU A 235 -0.95 -40.06 30.21
C GLU A 235 -1.52 -38.66 30.58
N VAL A 236 -2.83 -38.54 30.30
CA VAL A 236 -3.90 -38.01 31.19
C VAL A 236 -3.83 -36.54 31.69
N GLY A 237 -4.72 -35.68 31.16
CA GLY A 237 -5.12 -34.45 31.89
C GLY A 237 -5.84 -33.33 31.13
N LEU A 238 -7.12 -33.50 30.78
CA LEU A 238 -8.07 -32.45 30.33
C LEU A 238 -7.61 -31.46 29.24
N PHE A 239 -8.08 -31.61 27.99
CA PHE A 239 -8.99 -30.67 27.28
C PHE A 239 -9.10 -31.05 25.77
N PRO A 240 -10.29 -31.05 25.13
CA PRO A 240 -10.45 -31.62 23.79
C PRO A 240 -10.27 -30.62 22.63
N GLY A 241 -9.14 -30.74 21.90
CA GLY A 241 -8.93 -30.20 20.54
C GLY A 241 -8.63 -28.69 20.43
N ILE A 242 -8.18 -28.16 19.28
CA ILE A 242 -8.11 -28.68 17.90
C ILE A 242 -6.82 -28.16 17.21
N GLY A 243 -6.20 -28.96 16.33
CA GLY A 243 -5.04 -28.59 15.50
C GLY A 243 -5.32 -27.61 14.34
N PRO A 244 -4.37 -27.42 13.40
CA PRO A 244 -4.41 -26.33 12.44
C PRO A 244 -5.58 -26.42 11.45
N LYS A 245 -6.12 -25.25 11.06
CA LYS A 245 -7.18 -25.14 10.06
C LYS A 245 -6.87 -24.08 9.01
N THR A 246 -7.01 -24.49 7.76
CA THR A 246 -6.88 -23.66 6.56
C THR A 246 -7.85 -22.46 6.56
N ALA A 247 -7.49 -21.42 5.80
CA ALA A 247 -8.15 -20.11 5.79
C ALA A 247 -9.62 -20.11 5.32
N LYS A 248 -10.55 -20.54 6.19
CA LYS A 248 -12.00 -20.34 6.05
C LYS A 248 -12.80 -20.50 7.36
N ASP A 249 -12.14 -20.58 8.51
CA ASP A 249 -12.81 -20.95 9.75
C ASP A 249 -13.76 -19.85 10.26
N LYS A 250 -15.02 -20.23 10.46
CA LYS A 250 -16.14 -19.30 10.71
C LYS A 250 -16.16 -18.90 12.19
N TRP A 251 -16.01 -17.61 12.45
CA TRP A 251 -15.96 -16.94 13.76
C TRP A 251 -17.25 -17.10 14.61
N TRP A 252 -17.53 -18.28 15.22
CA TRP A 252 -18.93 -18.58 15.61
C TRP A 252 -19.30 -19.30 16.92
N LYS A 253 -18.41 -19.84 17.77
CA LYS A 253 -18.83 -20.42 19.07
C LYS A 253 -17.82 -20.18 20.20
N GLY A 254 -18.32 -19.77 21.37
CA GLY A 254 -17.57 -19.75 22.65
C GLY A 254 -16.90 -18.43 23.03
N GLN A 255 -16.38 -17.65 22.07
CA GLN A 255 -15.70 -16.38 22.37
C GLN A 255 -16.64 -15.24 22.79
N GLU A 256 -16.09 -14.32 23.57
CA GLU A 256 -16.77 -13.16 24.12
C GLU A 256 -16.92 -12.03 23.09
N CYS A 257 -18.00 -11.27 23.18
CA CYS A 257 -18.22 -10.08 22.37
C CYS A 257 -17.14 -9.02 22.67
N TYR A 258 -16.22 -8.76 21.75
CA TYR A 258 -15.09 -7.83 21.95
C TYR A 258 -15.51 -6.38 22.26
N LEU A 259 -16.78 -6.01 22.10
CA LEU A 259 -17.33 -4.70 22.46
C LEU A 259 -17.89 -4.63 23.90
N CYS A 260 -18.07 -5.77 24.60
CA CYS A 260 -18.67 -5.77 25.94
C CYS A 260 -18.36 -6.97 26.86
N GLY A 261 -17.53 -7.94 26.44
CA GLY A 261 -17.22 -9.16 27.21
C GLY A 261 -18.33 -10.22 27.25
N SER A 262 -19.51 -9.98 26.66
CA SER A 262 -20.63 -10.92 26.79
C SER A 262 -20.54 -12.11 25.83
N LYS A 263 -20.66 -13.34 26.36
CA LYS A 263 -20.83 -14.57 25.55
C LYS A 263 -22.24 -14.73 24.93
N LYS A 264 -23.20 -13.85 25.26
CA LYS A 264 -24.61 -14.01 24.85
C LYS A 264 -24.94 -13.52 23.42
N HIS A 265 -24.04 -12.81 22.74
CA HIS A 265 -24.28 -12.28 21.39
C HIS A 265 -22.99 -12.10 20.57
N LYS A 266 -23.10 -12.16 19.23
CA LYS A 266 -22.01 -11.79 18.28
C LYS A 266 -21.88 -10.26 18.23
N ALA A 267 -20.66 -9.73 18.09
CA ALA A 267 -20.36 -8.30 18.27
C ALA A 267 -21.11 -7.32 17.34
N TYR A 268 -21.49 -7.74 16.13
CA TYR A 268 -22.28 -6.88 15.25
C TYR A 268 -23.71 -6.63 15.75
N ASN A 269 -24.20 -7.44 16.70
CA ASN A 269 -25.46 -7.29 17.45
C ASN A 269 -25.22 -6.82 18.91
N CYS A 270 -24.08 -6.20 19.22
CA CYS A 270 -23.78 -5.70 20.57
C CYS A 270 -24.70 -4.51 20.94
N PRO A 271 -25.46 -4.55 22.06
CA PRO A 271 -26.33 -3.43 22.44
C PRO A 271 -25.56 -2.14 22.75
N LYS A 272 -24.30 -2.22 23.23
CA LYS A 272 -23.44 -1.04 23.41
C LYS A 272 -23.19 -0.27 22.11
N LYS A 273 -23.27 -0.92 20.94
CA LYS A 273 -23.08 -0.29 19.63
C LYS A 273 -24.15 0.77 19.31
N ASN A 274 -25.30 0.71 19.98
CA ASN A 274 -26.40 1.66 19.83
C ASN A 274 -26.52 2.61 21.05
N GLN A 275 -25.49 2.67 21.92
CA GLN A 275 -25.46 3.54 23.11
C GLN A 275 -24.41 4.65 23.03
N THR A 276 -23.78 4.84 21.86
CA THR A 276 -22.92 5.99 21.55
C THR A 276 -23.63 6.90 20.55
N ASN A 277 -24.56 7.69 21.09
CA ASN A 277 -25.12 8.94 20.54
C ASN A 277 -25.11 9.94 21.69
#